data_AF-A0A517VRD0-F1
#
_entry.id   AF-A0A517VRD0-F1
#
_cell.length_a   1.000
_cell.length_b   1.000
_cell.length_c   1.000
_cell.angle_alpha   90.00
_cell.angle_beta   90.00
_cell.angle_gamma   90.00
#
_symmetry.space_group_name_H-M   'P 1'
#
loop_
_entity.id
_entity.type
_entity.pdbx_description
1 polymer ?
#
loop_
_entity_poly.entity_id
_entity_poly.type
_entity_poly.pdbx_seq_one_letter_code
_entity_poly.pdbx_strand_id
1 'polypeptide(L)'
;MRIYDPEMSYLFHHRPFAGGLGAALYVGIGAPDAIRYRRGMILDGCDFQVFRNSDFLFGAAAVQKTLYVETIKSPTAQFSYTIPSVYFGQDIYIQVRTHEADIENESIYRTQKLQVDGSGNAVNQILGSGRILRVEIRDGGTIRIRFVYDSVRDGLQPTQFVITKTAGPGSVDPVAVTHTGKRFYEADIPGLLDATTYTFQLVAENGPTTALLDSVSATADASGPPPISNLTAEGC
;
A
#
# COMPACT_ATOMS: atom_id res chain seq x y z
N MET A 1 -15.03 4.44 14.58
CA MET A 1 -15.83 4.57 15.81
C MET A 1 -16.24 6.04 15.91
N ARG A 2 -17.55 6.34 15.92
CA ARG A 2 -18.03 7.71 16.17
C ARG A 2 -18.15 7.85 17.69
N ILE A 3 -17.47 8.83 18.27
CA ILE A 3 -17.75 9.24 19.64
C ILE A 3 -18.85 10.28 19.50
N TYR A 4 -20.11 9.84 19.50
CA TYR A 4 -21.28 10.71 19.46
C TYR A 4 -22.17 10.35 20.65
N ASP A 5 -22.38 11.34 21.51
CA ASP A 5 -23.43 11.31 22.53
C ASP A 5 -24.41 12.46 22.20
N PRO A 6 -25.68 12.15 21.86
CA PRO A 6 -26.71 13.14 21.57
C PRO A 6 -27.13 13.99 22.78
N GLU A 7 -26.77 13.60 24.01
CA GLU A 7 -27.20 14.28 25.23
C GLU A 7 -26.13 15.27 25.77
N MET A 8 -24.91 15.25 25.23
CA MET A 8 -23.82 16.12 25.68
C MET A 8 -23.92 17.57 25.16
N SER A 9 -23.78 18.54 26.06
CA SER A 9 -23.65 19.97 25.72
C SER A 9 -22.19 20.32 25.39
N TYR A 10 -21.85 20.39 24.10
CA TYR A 10 -20.50 20.75 23.67
C TYR A 10 -20.23 22.26 23.90
N LEU A 11 -19.19 22.58 24.68
CA LEU A 11 -18.80 23.97 24.95
C LEU A 11 -18.29 24.68 23.68
N PHE A 12 -18.83 25.88 23.45
CA PHE A 12 -18.67 26.71 22.25
C PHE A 12 -17.22 27.11 21.88
N HIS A 13 -16.25 26.96 22.78
CA HIS A 13 -14.86 27.36 22.53
C HIS A 13 -14.04 26.35 21.72
N HIS A 14 -14.61 25.17 21.38
CA HIS A 14 -13.92 24.06 20.71
C HIS A 14 -14.65 23.60 19.43
N ARG A 15 -14.97 24.54 18.53
CA ARG A 15 -15.59 24.26 17.20
C ARG A 15 -14.59 24.38 16.05
N PRO A 16 -13.57 23.49 15.93
CA PRO A 16 -12.54 23.63 14.91
C PRO A 16 -13.05 23.51 13.48
N PHE A 17 -14.29 23.03 13.27
CA PHE A 17 -14.87 22.78 11.95
C PHE A 17 -16.17 23.56 11.70
N ALA A 18 -16.50 24.52 12.57
CA ALA A 18 -17.70 25.35 12.55
C ALA A 18 -19.03 24.57 12.32
N GLY A 19 -19.10 23.32 12.77
CA GLY A 19 -20.28 22.46 12.67
C GLY A 19 -20.52 21.83 11.29
N GLY A 20 -19.63 22.03 10.33
CA GLY A 20 -19.79 21.51 8.96
C GLY A 20 -19.39 20.04 8.81
N LEU A 21 -19.99 19.38 7.81
CA LEU A 21 -19.43 18.16 7.21
C LEU A 21 -18.12 18.52 6.50
N GLY A 22 -17.12 17.64 6.56
CA GLY A 22 -15.89 17.83 5.82
C GLY A 22 -14.81 16.82 6.13
N ALA A 23 -13.59 17.18 5.73
CA ALA A 23 -12.38 16.46 6.10
C ALA A 23 -11.25 17.43 6.41
N ALA A 24 -10.35 17.00 7.30
CA ALA A 24 -9.15 17.72 7.70
C ALA A 24 -7.90 16.91 7.34
N LEU A 25 -6.89 17.59 6.79
CA LEU A 25 -5.58 17.04 6.46
C LEU A 25 -4.60 17.30 7.60
N TYR A 26 -3.92 16.24 8.03
CA TYR A 26 -2.86 16.29 9.03
C TYR A 26 -1.54 15.86 8.39
N VAL A 27 -0.48 16.60 8.70
CA VAL A 27 0.87 16.35 8.20
C VAL A 27 1.85 16.36 9.37
N GLY A 28 2.72 15.36 9.42
CA GLY A 28 3.84 15.26 10.36
C GLY A 28 5.13 14.88 9.65
N ILE A 29 6.27 15.08 10.29
CA ILE A 29 7.60 14.78 9.73
C ILE A 29 8.37 13.81 10.61
N GLY A 30 9.24 13.02 9.99
CA GLY A 30 10.28 12.23 10.66
C GLY A 30 9.83 10.88 11.22
N ALA A 31 8.62 10.75 11.78
CA ALA A 31 8.17 9.49 12.38
C ALA A 31 6.65 9.23 12.22
N PRO A 32 6.21 7.95 12.23
CA PRO A 32 4.80 7.59 12.11
C PRO A 32 3.89 8.15 13.23
N ASP A 33 4.45 8.46 14.40
CA ASP A 33 3.74 9.03 15.54
C ASP A 33 3.73 10.58 15.55
N ALA A 34 4.25 11.22 14.49
CA ALA A 34 4.22 12.67 14.32
C ALA A 34 2.79 13.23 14.18
N ILE A 35 1.84 12.39 13.76
CA ILE A 35 0.41 12.74 13.75
C ILE A 35 -0.26 12.14 14.99
N ARG A 36 -0.61 12.99 15.96
CA ARG A 36 -1.23 12.61 17.24
C ARG A 36 -2.72 12.94 17.27
N TYR A 37 -3.49 12.09 17.94
CA TYR A 37 -4.90 12.33 18.28
C TYR A 37 -5.10 12.29 19.79
N ARG A 38 -6.02 13.13 20.27
CA ARG A 38 -6.29 13.43 21.68
C ARG A 38 -6.31 12.14 22.51
N ARG A 39 -5.36 11.97 23.43
CA ARG A 39 -5.33 10.81 24.34
C ARG A 39 -6.34 10.96 25.48
N GLY A 40 -7.63 11.00 25.14
CA GLY A 40 -8.62 10.26 25.93
C GLY A 40 -10.03 10.83 26.06
N MET A 41 -10.70 10.29 27.08
CA MET A 41 -12.14 10.22 27.26
C MET A 41 -12.70 11.53 27.82
N ILE A 42 -13.71 12.09 27.16
CA ILE A 42 -14.51 13.21 27.66
C ILE A 42 -15.65 12.60 28.49
N LEU A 43 -15.72 12.93 29.77
CA LEU A 43 -16.88 12.65 30.62
C LEU A 43 -17.84 13.84 30.53
N ASP A 44 -19.12 13.56 30.40
CA ASP A 44 -20.16 14.58 30.29
C ASP A 44 -20.09 15.59 31.46
N GLY A 45 -20.12 16.88 31.13
CA GLY A 45 -20.02 17.99 32.09
C GLY A 45 -18.62 18.40 32.57
N CYS A 46 -17.52 17.91 31.98
CA CYS A 46 -16.15 18.29 32.38
C CYS A 46 -15.29 18.88 31.23
N ASP A 47 -14.78 20.11 31.44
CA ASP A 47 -13.91 20.86 30.49
C ASP A 47 -12.45 20.40 30.51
N PHE A 48 -12.15 19.34 31.24
CA PHE A 48 -10.80 18.82 31.45
C PHE A 48 -10.80 17.30 31.36
N GLN A 49 -9.70 16.77 30.86
CA GLN A 49 -9.48 15.33 30.84
C GLN A 49 -8.79 14.91 32.13
N VAL A 50 -9.42 14.03 32.92
CA VAL A 50 -8.77 13.43 34.09
C VAL A 50 -7.96 12.21 33.65
N PHE A 51 -6.64 12.30 33.77
CA PHE A 51 -5.75 11.14 33.58
C PHE A 51 -4.85 11.01 34.81
N ARG A 52 -4.92 9.87 35.52
CA ARG A 52 -4.08 9.55 36.70
C ARG A 52 -4.02 10.66 37.77
N ASN A 53 -5.17 11.17 38.22
CA ASN A 53 -5.26 12.24 39.24
C ASN A 53 -4.63 13.60 38.84
N SER A 54 -4.53 13.88 37.54
CA SER A 54 -4.11 15.19 37.04
C SER A 54 -5.11 15.71 36.01
N ASP A 55 -5.47 16.97 36.16
CA ASP A 55 -6.39 17.69 35.27
C ASP A 55 -5.60 18.26 34.08
N PHE A 56 -6.00 17.91 32.87
CA PHE A 56 -5.44 18.48 31.66
C PHE A 56 -6.48 19.32 30.92
N LEU A 57 -6.17 20.60 30.72
CA LEU A 57 -6.94 21.47 29.82
C LEU A 57 -6.89 20.89 28.40
N PHE A 58 -8.06 20.76 27.76
CA PHE A 58 -8.10 20.37 26.35
C PHE A 58 -7.36 21.42 25.50
N GLY A 59 -6.32 20.98 24.78
CA GLY A 59 -5.46 21.88 23.99
C GLY A 59 -4.23 22.43 24.74
N ALA A 60 -4.02 22.07 26.02
CA ALA A 60 -2.75 22.32 26.68
C ALA A 60 -1.60 21.60 25.98
N ALA A 61 -0.37 22.09 26.16
CA ALA A 61 0.86 21.47 25.65
C ALA A 61 1.00 19.98 26.04
N ALA A 62 0.31 19.56 27.11
CA ALA A 62 0.26 18.18 27.61
C ALA A 62 -0.73 17.27 26.86
N VAL A 63 -1.73 17.81 26.14
CA VAL A 63 -2.69 17.06 25.29
C VAL A 63 -2.41 17.38 23.82
N GLN A 64 -1.34 16.79 23.29
CA GLN A 64 -0.87 17.09 21.94
C GLN A 64 -1.78 16.46 20.88
N LYS A 65 -2.62 17.29 20.26
CA LYS A 65 -3.24 16.99 18.96
C LYS A 65 -2.43 17.70 17.89
N THR A 66 -2.07 16.99 16.81
CA THR A 66 -1.49 17.65 15.63
C THR A 66 -2.54 18.59 15.04
N LEU A 67 -2.16 19.84 14.75
CA LEU A 67 -3.05 20.77 14.06
C LEU A 67 -3.26 20.31 12.62
N TYR A 68 -4.47 20.50 12.10
CA TYR A 68 -4.71 20.30 10.68
C TYR A 68 -3.98 21.39 9.89
N VAL A 69 -3.55 21.06 8.68
CA VAL A 69 -2.91 22.01 7.75
C VAL A 69 -3.86 22.50 6.66
N GLU A 70 -4.96 21.77 6.43
CA GLU A 70 -5.97 22.11 5.42
C GLU A 70 -7.32 21.46 5.77
N THR A 71 -8.43 22.07 5.33
CA THR A 71 -9.78 21.53 5.51
C THR A 71 -10.63 21.67 4.25
N ILE A 72 -11.48 20.69 3.99
CA ILE A 72 -12.45 20.72 2.88
C ILE A 72 -13.87 20.51 3.40
N LYS A 73 -14.85 21.18 2.77
CA LYS A 73 -16.27 21.07 3.13
C LYS A 73 -16.97 19.85 2.53
N SER A 74 -16.40 19.27 1.47
CA SER A 74 -16.89 18.01 0.89
C SER A 74 -15.85 16.93 1.15
N PRO A 75 -16.16 15.83 1.86
CA PRO A 75 -15.23 14.73 2.07
C PRO A 75 -14.73 14.05 0.78
N THR A 76 -15.43 14.29 -0.34
CA THR A 76 -15.06 13.79 -1.68
C THR A 76 -14.21 14.77 -2.48
N ALA A 77 -14.01 16.00 -1.99
CA ALA A 77 -13.14 16.96 -2.65
C ALA A 77 -11.66 16.60 -2.47
N GLN A 78 -10.83 17.11 -3.37
CA GLN A 78 -9.38 16.94 -3.30
C GLN A 78 -8.76 17.98 -2.36
N PHE A 79 -7.78 17.55 -1.57
CA PHE A 79 -6.88 18.47 -0.85
C PHE A 79 -5.79 18.99 -1.79
N SER A 80 -5.50 20.29 -1.72
CA SER A 80 -4.29 20.87 -2.29
C SER A 80 -3.38 21.29 -1.14
N TYR A 81 -2.20 20.70 -1.03
CA TYR A 81 -1.23 21.03 0.01
C TYR A 81 0.16 21.14 -0.59
N THR A 82 0.74 22.34 -0.53
CA THR A 82 2.11 22.58 -0.97
C THR A 82 3.06 22.18 0.14
N ILE A 83 3.95 21.23 -0.14
CA ILE A 83 4.94 20.75 0.83
C ILE A 83 5.94 21.88 1.13
N PRO A 84 6.07 22.34 2.38
CA PRO A 84 7.05 23.35 2.75
C PRO A 84 8.48 22.88 2.47
N SER A 85 9.36 23.79 2.04
CA SER A 85 10.77 23.47 1.76
C SER A 85 11.53 22.89 2.96
N VAL A 86 11.11 23.26 4.17
CA VAL A 86 11.65 22.69 5.41
C VAL A 86 11.41 21.18 5.55
N TYR A 87 10.48 20.59 4.79
CA TYR A 87 10.20 19.15 4.81
C TYR A 87 10.96 18.38 3.71
N PHE A 88 11.71 19.07 2.85
CA PHE A 88 12.43 18.42 1.75
C PHE A 88 13.50 17.47 2.29
N GLY A 89 13.65 16.31 1.65
CA GLY A 89 14.54 15.23 2.10
C GLY A 89 14.07 14.50 3.37
N GLN A 90 12.86 14.77 3.87
CA GLN A 90 12.31 14.09 5.05
C GLN A 90 11.20 13.10 4.70
N ASP A 91 10.99 12.15 5.60
CA ASP A 91 9.79 11.30 5.58
C ASP A 91 8.60 12.12 6.08
N ILE A 92 7.60 12.28 5.21
CA ILE A 92 6.35 13.00 5.50
C ILE A 92 5.25 11.98 5.78
N TYR A 93 4.53 12.18 6.87
CA TYR A 93 3.38 11.37 7.24
C TYR A 93 2.13 12.18 7.04
N ILE A 94 1.14 11.59 6.37
CA ILE A 94 -0.11 12.25 6.01
C ILE A 94 -1.29 11.43 6.54
N GLN A 95 -2.29 12.10 7.09
CA GLN A 95 -3.54 11.48 7.50
C GLN A 95 -4.71 12.39 7.19
N VAL A 96 -5.78 11.83 6.66
CA VAL A 96 -7.05 12.51 6.47
C VAL A 96 -8.05 12.00 7.50
N ARG A 97 -8.82 12.90 8.09
CA ARG A 97 -9.90 12.57 9.01
C ARG A 97 -11.16 13.31 8.59
N THR A 98 -12.28 12.59 8.51
CA THR A 98 -13.57 13.22 8.25
C THR A 98 -14.17 13.78 9.53
N HIS A 99 -14.96 14.83 9.41
CA HIS A 99 -15.67 15.43 10.53
C HIS A 99 -17.10 15.82 10.14
N GLU A 100 -17.98 15.89 11.14
CA GLU A 100 -19.36 16.37 11.03
C GLU A 100 -19.75 17.04 12.34
N ALA A 101 -20.44 18.19 12.30
CA ALA A 101 -20.91 18.88 13.50
C ALA A 101 -19.82 19.13 14.55
N ASP A 102 -18.60 19.50 14.12
CA ASP A 102 -17.39 19.67 14.97
C ASP A 102 -16.82 18.38 15.58
N ILE A 103 -17.39 17.23 15.24
CA ILE A 103 -16.96 15.91 15.69
C ILE A 103 -16.11 15.29 14.58
N GLU A 104 -14.83 15.07 14.88
CA GLU A 104 -13.90 14.38 13.98
C GLU A 104 -13.92 12.88 14.23
N ASN A 105 -14.00 12.08 13.17
CA ASN A 105 -13.78 10.66 13.25
C ASN A 105 -12.33 10.40 13.63
N GLU A 106 -12.14 9.64 14.71
CA GLU A 106 -10.85 9.01 14.97
C GLU A 106 -10.54 8.11 13.76
N SER A 107 -9.44 8.42 13.08
CA SER A 107 -9.12 7.75 11.82
C SER A 107 -8.86 6.28 12.11
N ILE A 108 -9.68 5.41 11.54
CA ILE A 108 -9.39 3.97 11.46
C ILE A 108 -8.20 3.68 10.52
N TYR A 109 -7.74 4.69 9.78
CA TYR A 109 -6.65 4.57 8.81
C TYR A 109 -5.34 5.04 9.43
N ARG A 110 -4.32 4.19 9.37
CA ARG A 110 -2.94 4.57 9.72
C ARG A 110 -2.46 5.72 8.83
N THR A 111 -1.51 6.49 9.33
CA THR A 111 -0.80 7.51 8.53
C THR A 111 -0.20 6.87 7.28
N GLN A 112 -0.23 7.58 6.16
CA GLN A 112 0.47 7.20 4.93
C GLN A 112 1.81 7.94 4.86
N LYS A 113 2.87 7.23 4.49
CA LYS A 113 4.19 7.80 4.29
C LYS A 113 4.34 8.31 2.85
N LEU A 114 4.80 9.54 2.71
CA LEU A 114 5.26 10.15 1.48
C LEU A 114 6.74 10.51 1.66
N GLN A 115 7.59 10.05 0.75
CA GLN A 115 8.99 10.46 0.71
C GLN A 115 9.16 11.58 -0.30
N VAL A 116 9.90 12.62 0.06
CA VAL A 116 10.26 13.71 -0.84
C VAL A 116 11.78 13.84 -0.93
N ASP A 117 12.28 14.14 -2.12
CA ASP A 117 13.69 14.41 -2.34
C ASP A 117 14.08 15.81 -1.81
N GLY A 118 15.37 16.16 -1.93
CA GLY A 118 15.88 17.47 -1.52
C GLY A 118 15.34 18.67 -2.32
N SER A 119 14.60 18.41 -3.41
CA SER A 119 13.93 19.43 -4.24
C SER A 119 12.42 19.49 -3.99
N GLY A 120 11.89 18.66 -3.08
CA GLY A 120 10.47 18.60 -2.77
C GLY A 120 9.63 17.73 -3.71
N ASN A 121 10.26 17.00 -4.63
CA ASN A 121 9.55 16.09 -5.51
C ASN A 121 9.28 14.78 -4.78
N ALA A 122 8.12 14.16 -5.06
CA ALA A 122 7.82 12.84 -4.54
C ALA A 122 8.85 11.81 -5.03
N VAL A 123 9.39 11.03 -4.10
CA VAL A 123 10.23 9.88 -4.42
C VAL A 123 9.30 8.76 -4.89
N ASN A 124 9.31 8.55 -6.19
CA ASN A 124 8.48 7.57 -6.88
C ASN A 124 9.17 6.19 -6.84
N GLN A 125 8.93 5.45 -5.75
CA GLN A 125 9.44 4.08 -5.58
C GLN A 125 8.31 3.09 -5.36
N ILE A 126 8.46 1.88 -5.89
CA ILE A 126 7.59 0.76 -5.58
C ILE A 126 8.15 0.09 -4.32
N LEU A 127 7.39 0.16 -3.23
CA LEU A 127 7.82 -0.33 -1.90
C LEU A 127 7.20 -1.68 -1.52
N GLY A 128 6.29 -2.21 -2.34
CA GLY A 128 5.70 -3.53 -2.09
C GLY A 128 6.71 -4.63 -2.38
N SER A 129 6.51 -5.77 -1.73
CA SER A 129 7.35 -6.96 -1.92
C SER A 129 6.59 -8.03 -2.69
N GLY A 130 7.30 -8.82 -3.49
CA GLY A 130 6.73 -10.01 -4.12
C GLY A 130 7.56 -11.23 -3.86
N ARG A 131 6.96 -12.41 -4.07
CA ARG A 131 7.68 -13.68 -4.06
C ARG A 131 7.03 -14.66 -5.01
N ILE A 132 7.84 -15.48 -5.64
CA ILE A 132 7.41 -16.60 -6.46
C ILE A 132 7.02 -17.74 -5.51
N LEU A 133 5.80 -18.24 -5.68
CA LEU A 133 5.27 -19.34 -4.87
C LEU A 133 5.64 -20.69 -5.48
N ARG A 134 5.49 -20.81 -6.80
CA ARG A 134 5.69 -22.07 -7.50
C ARG A 134 5.90 -21.85 -8.99
N VAL A 135 6.69 -22.74 -9.58
CA VAL A 135 6.76 -22.95 -11.03
C VAL A 135 6.12 -24.28 -11.37
N GLU A 136 5.23 -24.30 -12.36
CA GLU A 136 4.59 -25.50 -12.88
C GLU A 136 5.00 -25.69 -14.34
N ILE A 137 5.59 -26.84 -14.66
CA ILE A 137 5.87 -27.23 -16.04
C ILE A 137 4.55 -27.63 -16.70
N ARG A 138 4.34 -27.17 -17.92
CA ARG A 138 3.17 -27.44 -18.76
C ARG A 138 3.63 -27.97 -20.12
N ASP A 139 2.71 -28.63 -20.80
CA ASP A 139 2.98 -29.21 -22.12
C ASP A 139 3.45 -28.15 -23.13
N GLY A 140 4.23 -28.59 -24.12
CA GLY A 140 4.73 -27.72 -25.19
C GLY A 140 5.81 -26.73 -24.73
N GLY A 141 6.55 -27.04 -23.67
CA GLY A 141 7.64 -26.19 -23.19
C GLY A 141 7.15 -24.89 -22.54
N THR A 142 5.94 -24.91 -21.96
CA THR A 142 5.42 -23.76 -21.22
C THR A 142 5.71 -23.93 -19.73
N ILE A 143 6.07 -22.85 -19.04
CA ILE A 143 6.07 -22.84 -17.58
C ILE A 143 5.05 -21.82 -17.07
N ARG A 144 4.31 -22.19 -16.02
CA ARG A 144 3.46 -21.28 -15.26
C ARG A 144 4.17 -20.84 -14.01
N ILE A 145 4.37 -19.54 -13.84
CA ILE A 145 4.88 -18.95 -12.61
C ILE A 145 3.69 -18.40 -11.82
N ARG A 146 3.52 -18.90 -10.60
CA ARG A 146 2.56 -18.34 -9.63
C ARG A 146 3.33 -17.53 -8.60
N PHE A 147 2.88 -16.31 -8.35
CA PHE A 147 3.54 -15.41 -7.42
C PHE A 147 2.52 -14.60 -6.63
N VAL A 148 3.01 -13.99 -5.56
CA VAL A 148 2.24 -13.04 -4.77
C VAL A 148 2.91 -11.70 -4.72
N TYR A 149 2.10 -10.66 -4.61
CA TYR A 149 2.52 -9.30 -4.33
C TYR A 149 1.83 -8.82 -3.06
N ASP A 150 2.65 -8.52 -2.05
CA ASP A 150 2.23 -7.93 -0.79
C ASP A 150 2.32 -6.40 -0.95
N SER A 151 1.20 -5.80 -1.38
CA SER A 151 1.10 -4.36 -1.56
C SER A 151 1.22 -3.64 -0.23
N VAL A 152 1.91 -2.51 -0.27
CA VAL A 152 1.97 -1.56 0.84
C VAL A 152 1.27 -0.29 0.41
N ARG A 153 0.66 0.42 1.37
CA ARG A 153 -0.03 1.69 1.07
C ARG A 153 0.93 2.81 0.69
N ASP A 154 2.16 2.72 1.18
CA ASP A 154 3.20 3.73 0.97
C ASP A 154 3.88 3.52 -0.39
N GLY A 155 4.29 4.61 -1.04
CA GLY A 155 4.94 4.54 -2.36
C GLY A 155 3.99 4.27 -3.53
N LEU A 156 4.59 4.08 -4.70
CA LEU A 156 3.88 3.78 -5.94
C LEU A 156 3.40 2.34 -5.98
N GLN A 157 2.17 2.15 -6.45
CA GLN A 157 1.66 0.83 -6.80
C GLN A 157 2.11 0.46 -8.22
N PRO A 158 2.48 -0.79 -8.50
CA PRO A 158 2.75 -1.22 -9.86
C PRO A 158 1.50 -1.10 -10.72
N THR A 159 1.69 -0.86 -12.02
CA THR A 159 0.67 -1.03 -13.06
C THR A 159 0.71 -2.43 -13.64
N GLN A 160 1.89 -3.08 -13.60
CA GLN A 160 2.10 -4.43 -14.09
C GLN A 160 3.26 -5.12 -13.38
N PHE A 161 3.33 -6.44 -13.56
CA PHE A 161 4.49 -7.26 -13.26
C PHE A 161 5.05 -7.80 -14.56
N VAL A 162 6.35 -7.74 -14.74
CA VAL A 162 7.05 -8.27 -15.91
C VAL A 162 7.96 -9.39 -15.46
N ILE A 163 7.86 -10.53 -16.15
CA ILE A 163 8.77 -11.63 -15.98
C ILE A 163 9.71 -11.67 -17.17
N THR A 164 11.00 -11.54 -16.89
CA THR A 164 12.04 -11.47 -17.92
C THR A 164 13.06 -12.57 -17.69
N LYS A 165 13.43 -13.27 -18.78
CA LYS A 165 14.53 -14.21 -18.73
C LYS A 165 15.85 -13.46 -18.60
N THR A 166 16.71 -13.93 -17.70
CA THR A 166 18.04 -13.36 -17.45
C THR A 166 19.18 -14.34 -17.74
N ALA A 167 18.92 -15.64 -17.76
CA ALA A 167 19.88 -16.66 -18.16
C ALA A 167 19.19 -17.91 -18.75
N GLY A 168 19.98 -18.77 -19.39
CA GLY A 168 19.50 -19.94 -20.13
C GLY A 168 19.52 -19.74 -21.65
N PRO A 169 19.28 -20.79 -22.44
CA PRO A 169 19.43 -20.73 -23.90
C PRO A 169 18.31 -19.94 -24.60
N GLY A 170 18.53 -19.68 -25.89
CA GLY A 170 17.57 -19.00 -26.78
C GLY A 170 17.27 -17.56 -26.39
N SER A 171 16.18 -17.02 -26.92
CA SER A 171 15.56 -15.75 -26.51
C SER A 171 14.13 -16.01 -26.10
N VAL A 172 13.64 -15.34 -25.05
CA VAL A 172 12.27 -15.47 -24.55
C VAL A 172 11.75 -14.07 -24.32
N ASP A 173 10.61 -13.74 -24.93
CA ASP A 173 10.00 -12.43 -24.78
C ASP A 173 9.52 -12.22 -23.33
N PRO A 174 9.65 -11.01 -22.77
CA PRO A 174 9.10 -10.70 -21.47
C PRO A 174 7.58 -10.91 -21.42
N VAL A 175 7.10 -11.51 -20.32
CA VAL A 175 5.66 -11.71 -20.09
C VAL A 175 5.17 -10.68 -19.08
N ALA A 176 4.17 -9.89 -19.46
CA ALA A 176 3.56 -8.88 -18.60
C ALA A 176 2.22 -9.36 -18.03
N VAL A 177 1.99 -9.09 -16.74
CA VAL A 177 0.74 -9.34 -16.02
C VAL A 177 0.24 -8.04 -15.40
N THR A 178 -0.95 -7.59 -15.78
CA THR A 178 -1.55 -6.36 -15.23
C THR A 178 -1.77 -6.47 -13.72
N HIS A 179 -1.36 -5.45 -12.97
CA HIS A 179 -1.65 -5.36 -11.55
C HIS A 179 -3.12 -4.98 -11.34
N THR A 180 -3.87 -5.89 -10.72
CA THR A 180 -5.31 -5.76 -10.46
C THR A 180 -5.66 -5.44 -9.00
N GLY A 181 -4.67 -5.12 -8.16
CA GLY A 181 -4.86 -4.92 -6.71
C GLY A 181 -5.13 -6.22 -5.91
N LYS A 182 -5.07 -7.38 -6.56
CA LYS A 182 -5.12 -8.70 -5.93
C LYS A 182 -3.76 -9.05 -5.31
N ARG A 183 -3.74 -10.08 -4.47
CA ARG A 183 -2.49 -10.59 -3.89
C ARG A 183 -1.82 -11.65 -4.76
N PHE A 184 -2.60 -12.45 -5.48
CA PHE A 184 -2.12 -13.64 -6.21
C PHE A 184 -2.19 -13.42 -7.72
N TYR A 185 -1.13 -13.85 -8.41
CA TYR A 185 -0.96 -13.69 -9.85
C TYR A 185 -0.36 -14.95 -10.47
N GLU A 186 -0.65 -15.14 -11.75
CA GLU A 186 -0.11 -16.21 -12.57
C GLU A 186 0.36 -15.64 -13.91
N ALA A 187 1.45 -16.21 -14.45
CA ALA A 187 1.97 -15.90 -15.76
C ALA A 187 2.40 -17.19 -16.46
N ASP A 188 2.01 -17.34 -17.73
CA ASP A 188 2.46 -18.45 -18.57
C ASP A 188 3.56 -17.95 -19.52
N ILE A 189 4.71 -18.63 -19.48
CA ILE A 189 5.87 -18.34 -20.32
C ILE A 189 5.98 -19.47 -21.34
N PRO A 190 5.57 -19.26 -22.60
CA PRO A 190 5.60 -20.28 -23.63
C PRO A 190 6.98 -20.41 -24.30
N GLY A 191 7.16 -21.48 -25.07
CA GLY A 191 8.26 -21.58 -26.05
C GLY A 191 9.63 -21.87 -25.47
N LEU A 192 9.71 -22.53 -24.31
CA LEU A 192 10.97 -23.00 -23.74
C LEU A 192 11.27 -24.39 -24.32
N LEU A 193 12.17 -24.43 -25.30
CA LEU A 193 12.40 -25.61 -26.14
C LEU A 193 13.49 -26.56 -25.60
N ASP A 194 14.40 -26.05 -24.77
CA ASP A 194 15.56 -26.82 -24.33
C ASP A 194 15.32 -27.40 -22.94
N ALA A 195 15.67 -28.67 -22.74
CA ALA A 195 15.68 -29.35 -21.43
C ALA A 195 16.81 -28.87 -20.50
N THR A 196 17.02 -27.55 -20.45
CA THR A 196 18.06 -26.88 -19.67
C THR A 196 17.44 -25.82 -18.76
N THR A 197 18.21 -25.40 -17.76
CA THR A 197 17.74 -24.43 -16.78
C THR A 197 17.71 -23.01 -17.36
N TYR A 198 16.56 -22.37 -17.23
CA TYR A 198 16.33 -20.95 -17.49
C TYR A 198 16.22 -20.21 -16.16
N THR A 199 16.70 -18.97 -16.11
CA THR A 199 16.54 -18.09 -14.94
C THR A 199 15.68 -16.89 -15.31
N PHE A 200 14.69 -16.58 -14.47
CA PHE A 200 13.74 -15.49 -14.65
C PHE A 200 13.77 -14.54 -13.46
N GLN A 201 13.52 -13.26 -13.73
CA GLN A 201 13.28 -12.24 -12.72
C GLN A 201 11.83 -11.77 -12.79
N LEU A 202 11.23 -11.58 -11.62
CA LEU A 202 9.93 -10.95 -11.45
C LEU A 202 10.15 -9.49 -11.06
N VAL A 203 9.71 -8.57 -11.91
CA VAL A 203 9.86 -7.12 -11.73
C VAL A 203 8.49 -6.48 -11.65
N ALA A 204 8.27 -5.60 -10.67
CA ALA A 204 7.12 -4.69 -10.63
C ALA A 204 7.45 -3.42 -11.40
N GLU A 205 6.50 -2.92 -12.19
CA GLU A 205 6.69 -1.72 -13.00
C GLU A 205 5.53 -0.72 -12.85
N ASN A 206 5.88 0.56 -12.84
CA ASN A 206 4.96 1.69 -13.02
C ASN A 206 5.67 2.77 -13.84
N GLY A 207 5.38 2.82 -15.15
CA GLY A 207 6.08 3.69 -16.10
C GLY A 207 7.60 3.39 -16.08
N PRO A 208 8.47 4.40 -15.87
CA PRO A 208 9.92 4.20 -15.79
C PRO A 208 10.40 3.61 -14.46
N THR A 209 9.53 3.49 -13.46
CA THR A 209 9.92 3.00 -12.12
C THR A 209 9.79 1.49 -12.09
N THR A 210 10.87 0.81 -11.70
CA THR A 210 10.89 -0.65 -11.57
C THR A 210 11.40 -1.09 -10.19
N ALA A 211 10.95 -2.25 -9.73
CA ALA A 211 11.46 -2.90 -8.54
C ALA A 211 11.58 -4.41 -8.78
N LEU A 212 12.79 -4.96 -8.58
CA LEU A 212 13.00 -6.40 -8.57
C LEU A 212 12.32 -6.99 -7.34
N LEU A 213 11.38 -7.91 -7.56
CA LEU A 213 10.63 -8.55 -6.49
C LEU A 213 11.25 -9.90 -6.10
N ASP A 214 11.58 -10.72 -7.10
CA ASP A 214 12.12 -12.06 -6.88
C ASP A 214 12.79 -12.62 -8.14
N SER A 215 13.44 -13.78 -8.01
CA SER A 215 13.99 -14.54 -9.13
C SER A 215 13.77 -16.03 -8.95
N VAL A 216 13.63 -16.76 -10.06
CA VAL A 216 13.48 -18.22 -10.03
C VAL A 216 14.24 -18.85 -11.19
N SER A 217 14.70 -20.08 -10.99
CA SER A 217 15.19 -20.91 -12.08
C SER A 217 14.27 -22.11 -12.29
N ALA A 218 14.06 -22.47 -13.55
CA ALA A 218 13.23 -23.61 -13.93
C ALA A 218 13.80 -24.26 -15.19
N THR A 219 13.67 -25.58 -15.26
CA THR A 219 13.96 -26.33 -16.48
C THR A 219 12.61 -26.63 -17.14
N ALA A 220 12.45 -26.22 -18.40
CA ALA A 220 11.31 -26.64 -19.19
C ALA A 220 11.60 -28.00 -19.82
N ASP A 221 10.58 -28.81 -20.04
CA ASP A 221 10.69 -30.01 -20.85
C ASP A 221 9.65 -29.94 -21.96
N ALA A 222 10.10 -29.57 -23.17
CA ALA A 222 9.24 -29.51 -24.35
C ALA A 222 8.91 -30.90 -24.90
N SER A 223 9.62 -31.95 -24.47
CA SER A 223 9.49 -33.30 -25.02
C SER A 223 8.20 -33.99 -24.59
N GLY A 224 7.60 -33.54 -23.49
CA GLY A 224 6.45 -34.19 -22.85
C GLY A 224 6.79 -35.62 -22.37
N PRO A 225 5.82 -36.32 -21.77
CA PRO A 225 5.98 -37.75 -21.51
C PRO A 225 6.18 -38.51 -22.84
N PRO A 226 7.07 -39.52 -22.89
CA PRO A 226 7.20 -40.35 -24.08
C PRO A 226 5.86 -41.03 -24.42
N PRO A 227 5.55 -41.25 -25.72
CA PRO A 227 4.33 -41.92 -26.13
C PRO A 227 4.24 -43.34 -25.55
N ILE A 228 3.03 -43.80 -25.19
CA ILE A 228 2.79 -45.18 -24.77
C ILE A 228 3.00 -46.09 -25.98
N SER A 229 4.03 -46.92 -25.97
CA SER A 229 4.41 -47.75 -27.12
C SER A 229 3.69 -49.10 -27.18
N ASN A 230 3.08 -49.59 -26.09
CA ASN A 230 2.61 -50.99 -25.98
C ASN A 230 1.19 -51.11 -25.39
N LEU A 231 0.16 -50.66 -26.10
CA LEU A 231 -1.22 -51.07 -25.80
C LEU A 231 -1.47 -52.45 -26.44
N THR A 232 -1.22 -53.53 -25.70
CA THR A 232 -1.75 -54.86 -26.06
C THR A 232 -3.16 -54.99 -25.50
N ALA A 233 -4.16 -54.97 -26.39
CA ALA A 233 -5.50 -55.42 -26.04
C ALA A 233 -5.48 -56.95 -25.95
N GLU A 234 -5.77 -57.51 -24.78
CA GLU A 234 -6.13 -58.92 -24.67
C GLU A 234 -7.53 -59.07 -25.29
N GLY A 235 -7.61 -59.80 -26.41
CA GLY A 235 -8.88 -60.15 -27.02
C GLY A 235 -9.64 -61.12 -26.12
N CYS A 236 -10.93 -60.84 -25.90
CA CYS A 236 -11.88 -61.78 -25.30
C CYS A 236 -12.06 -63.03 -26.16
#